data_AF-A0A2D4ST42-F1
#
_entry.id   AF-A0A2D4ST42-F1
#
_cell.length_a   1.000
_cell.length_b   1.000
_cell.length_c   1.000
_cell.angle_alpha   90.00
_cell.angle_beta   90.00
_cell.angle_gamma   90.00
#
_symmetry.space_group_name_H-M   'P 1'
#
loop_
_entity.id
_entity.type
_entity.pdbx_description
1 polymer ?
#
loop_
_entity_poly.entity_id
_entity_poly.type
_entity_poly.pdbx_seq_one_letter_code
_entity_poly.pdbx_strand_id
1 'polypeptide(L)'
;MSKERESSSDLFMALATLIGTRGKKRIGVIAEQGKKKLALRSLRKDRNKMYEKLGREVEQLCAAGEVHHPGLLRGVERIQALEKQIEEEQQEVPQK
;
A
#
# COMPACT_ATOMS: atom_id res chain seq x y z
N MET A 1 -15.83 59.36 -21.25
CA MET A 1 -14.95 58.27 -21.73
C MET A 1 -14.69 57.29 -20.58
N SER A 2 -15.66 56.42 -20.26
CA SER A 2 -15.56 55.56 -19.06
C SER A 2 -16.04 54.11 -19.27
N LYS A 3 -16.08 53.60 -20.50
CA LYS A 3 -16.65 52.27 -20.81
C LYS A 3 -15.64 51.15 -21.06
N GLU A 4 -14.33 51.41 -20.97
CA GLU A 4 -13.30 50.41 -21.34
C GLU A 4 -12.57 49.76 -20.14
N ARG A 5 -12.72 50.28 -18.92
CA ARG A 5 -11.96 49.75 -17.76
C ARG A 5 -12.59 48.54 -17.05
N GLU A 6 -13.87 48.25 -17.27
CA GLU A 6 -14.56 47.10 -16.64
C GLU A 6 -14.29 45.77 -17.38
N SER A 7 -14.01 45.83 -18.69
CA SER A 7 -13.86 44.64 -19.54
C SER A 7 -12.68 43.75 -19.14
N SER A 8 -11.53 44.34 -18.80
CA SER A 8 -10.32 43.60 -18.47
C SER A 8 -10.37 42.95 -17.08
N SER A 9 -10.97 43.62 -16.09
CA SER A 9 -11.12 43.05 -14.74
C SER A 9 -12.13 41.90 -14.72
N ASP A 10 -13.23 42.03 -15.47
CA ASP A 10 -14.26 41.00 -15.55
C ASP A 10 -13.76 39.77 -16.31
N LEU A 11 -12.97 39.97 -17.37
CA LEU A 11 -12.30 38.90 -18.08
C LEU A 11 -11.29 38.16 -17.19
N PHE A 12 -10.55 38.88 -16.36
CA PHE A 12 -9.59 38.29 -15.42
C PHE A 12 -10.29 37.50 -14.31
N MET A 13 -11.40 38.04 -13.77
CA MET A 13 -12.21 37.35 -12.76
C MET A 13 -12.91 36.12 -13.34
N ALA A 14 -13.41 36.19 -14.57
CA ALA A 14 -13.97 35.03 -15.27
C ALA A 14 -12.91 33.95 -15.50
N LEU A 15 -11.69 34.34 -15.89
CA LEU A 15 -10.58 33.41 -16.07
C LEU A 15 -10.12 32.79 -14.74
N ALA A 16 -10.01 33.58 -13.68
CA ALA A 16 -9.67 33.10 -12.33
C ALA A 16 -10.73 32.12 -11.79
N THR A 17 -12.01 32.41 -12.02
CA THR A 17 -13.12 31.53 -11.63
C THR A 17 -13.13 30.24 -12.45
N LEU A 18 -12.84 30.31 -13.75
CA LEU A 18 -12.73 29.14 -14.62
C LEU A 18 -11.52 28.26 -14.24
N ILE A 19 -10.37 28.87 -13.92
CA ILE A 19 -9.18 28.17 -13.44
C ILE A 19 -9.46 27.54 -12.06
N GLY A 20 -10.07 28.28 -11.14
CA GLY A 20 -10.41 27.79 -9.80
C GLY A 20 -11.42 26.63 -9.82
N THR A 21 -12.45 26.71 -10.67
CA THR A 21 -13.44 25.63 -10.83
C THR A 21 -12.85 24.39 -11.51
N ARG A 22 -11.98 24.56 -12.51
CA ARG A 22 -11.22 23.45 -13.13
C ARG A 22 -10.22 22.83 -12.15
N GLY A 23 -9.54 23.65 -11.34
CA GLY A 23 -8.65 23.22 -10.28
C GLY A 23 -9.36 22.38 -9.23
N LYS A 24 -10.51 22.85 -8.72
CA LYS A 24 -11.34 22.11 -7.75
C LYS A 24 -11.82 20.75 -8.30
N LYS A 25 -12.23 20.68 -9.57
CA LYS A 25 -12.61 19.41 -10.21
C LYS A 25 -11.44 18.43 -10.32
N ARG A 26 -10.24 18.90 -10.70
CA ARG A 26 -9.04 18.05 -10.76
C ARG A 26 -8.58 17.59 -9.38
N ILE A 27 -8.65 18.45 -8.37
CA ILE A 27 -8.33 18.11 -6.98
C ILE A 27 -9.28 17.04 -6.45
N GLY A 28 -10.57 17.13 -6.74
CA GLY A 28 -11.55 16.10 -6.38
C GLY A 28 -11.22 14.73 -6.98
N VAL A 29 -10.85 14.70 -8.26
CA VAL A 29 -10.45 13.44 -8.94
C VAL A 29 -9.17 12.87 -8.34
N ILE A 30 -8.16 13.71 -8.05
CA ILE A 30 -6.89 13.28 -7.42
C ILE A 30 -7.13 12.78 -6.00
N ALA A 31 -7.99 13.45 -5.22
CA ALA A 31 -8.33 13.02 -3.87
C ALA A 31 -9.04 11.65 -3.88
N GLU A 32 -10.00 11.43 -4.77
CA GLU A 32 -10.67 10.14 -4.93
C GLU A 32 -9.72 9.02 -5.40
N GLN A 33 -8.81 9.32 -6.33
CA GLN A 33 -7.75 8.37 -6.72
C GLN A 33 -6.81 8.04 -5.55
N GLY A 34 -6.46 9.05 -4.74
CA GLY A 34 -5.67 8.89 -3.53
C GLY A 34 -6.34 7.97 -2.52
N LYS A 35 -7.65 8.16 -2.25
CA LYS A 35 -8.45 7.29 -1.38
C LYS A 35 -8.45 5.84 -1.87
N LYS A 36 -8.71 5.62 -3.17
CA LYS A 36 -8.71 4.27 -3.77
C LYS A 36 -7.34 3.60 -3.65
N LYS A 37 -6.25 4.34 -3.86
CA LYS A 37 -4.88 3.82 -3.73
C LYS A 37 -4.56 3.42 -2.29
N LEU A 38 -4.98 4.22 -1.31
CA LEU A 38 -4.81 3.90 0.12
C LEU A 38 -5.65 2.68 0.51
N ALA A 39 -6.91 2.61 0.08
CA ALA A 39 -7.76 1.45 0.31
C ALA A 39 -7.14 0.17 -0.26
N LEU A 40 -6.65 0.22 -1.51
CA LEU A 40 -5.96 -0.92 -2.14
C LEU A 40 -4.71 -1.33 -1.35
N ARG A 41 -3.93 -0.37 -0.84
CA ARG A 41 -2.75 -0.65 -0.01
C ARG A 41 -3.16 -1.34 1.31
N SER A 42 -4.22 -0.87 1.96
CA SER A 42 -4.75 -1.50 3.17
C SER A 42 -5.16 -2.94 2.91
N LEU A 43 -5.99 -3.18 1.88
CA LEU A 43 -6.46 -4.52 1.52
C LEU A 43 -5.29 -5.47 1.21
N ARG A 44 -4.25 -4.99 0.51
CA ARG A 44 -3.05 -5.79 0.25
C ARG A 44 -2.28 -6.13 1.52
N LYS A 45 -2.14 -5.16 2.44
CA LYS A 45 -1.50 -5.36 3.74
C LYS A 45 -2.27 -6.40 4.57
N ASP A 46 -3.59 -6.26 4.64
CA ASP A 46 -4.46 -7.15 5.41
C ASP A 46 -4.42 -8.58 4.86
N ARG A 47 -4.51 -8.73 3.53
CA ARG A 47 -4.35 -10.03 2.86
C ARG A 47 -2.99 -10.67 3.16
N ASN A 48 -1.90 -9.90 3.07
CA ASN A 48 -0.57 -10.44 3.34
C ASN A 48 -0.44 -10.89 4.81
N LYS A 49 -0.94 -10.09 5.76
CA LYS A 49 -1.00 -10.47 7.18
C LYS A 49 -1.80 -11.75 7.41
N MET A 50 -2.91 -11.93 6.68
CA MET A 50 -3.68 -13.17 6.74
C MET A 50 -2.91 -14.37 6.20
N TYR A 51 -2.16 -14.22 5.10
CA TYR A 51 -1.28 -15.28 4.62
C TYR A 51 -0.16 -15.62 5.60
N GLU A 52 0.44 -14.63 6.24
CA GLU A 52 1.45 -14.85 7.29
C GLU A 52 0.86 -15.64 8.46
N LYS A 53 -0.33 -15.25 8.94
CA LYS A 53 -1.02 -15.97 10.01
C LYS A 53 -1.34 -17.41 9.61
N LEU A 54 -1.94 -17.59 8.43
CA LEU A 54 -2.29 -18.92 7.91
C LEU A 54 -1.05 -19.79 7.75
N GLY A 55 0.05 -19.23 7.25
CA GLY A 55 1.32 -19.94 7.11
C GLY A 55 1.83 -20.48 8.45
N ARG A 56 1.79 -19.66 9.51
CA ARG A 56 2.19 -20.08 10.86
C ARG A 56 1.28 -21.17 11.44
N GLU A 57 -0.03 -21.06 11.23
CA GLU A 57 -0.97 -22.10 11.67
C GLU A 57 -0.72 -23.41 10.93
N VAL A 58 -0.50 -23.37 9.61
CA VAL A 58 -0.18 -24.55 8.80
C VAL A 58 1.15 -25.18 9.23
N GLU A 59 2.16 -24.37 9.52
CA GLU A 59 3.44 -24.85 10.06
C GLU A 59 3.23 -25.61 11.38
N GLN A 60 2.45 -25.05 12.31
CA GLN A 60 2.13 -25.69 13.59
C GLN A 60 1.36 -27.00 13.38
N LEU A 61 0.38 -27.03 12.47
CA LEU A 61 -0.39 -28.24 12.16
C LEU A 61 0.48 -29.34 11.53
N CYS A 62 1.42 -28.97 10.65
CA CYS A 62 2.40 -29.90 10.12
C CYS A 62 3.30 -30.47 11.22
N ALA A 63 3.79 -29.61 12.13
CA ALA A 63 4.64 -30.01 13.25
C ALA A 63 3.90 -30.91 14.26
N ALA A 64 2.60 -30.66 14.49
CA ALA A 64 1.72 -31.49 15.31
C ALA A 64 1.33 -32.81 14.61
N GLY A 65 1.64 -32.97 13.32
CA GLY A 65 1.29 -34.14 12.52
C GLY A 65 -0.18 -34.18 12.06
N GLU A 66 -0.97 -33.15 12.37
CA GLU A 66 -2.38 -33.04 12.01
C GLU A 66 -2.60 -32.85 10.50
N VAL A 67 -1.63 -32.25 9.82
CA VAL A 67 -1.62 -32.07 8.37
C VAL A 67 -0.38 -32.71 7.77
N HIS A 68 -0.58 -33.65 6.84
CA HIS A 68 0.49 -34.32 6.12
C HIS A 68 0.33 -34.10 4.61
N HIS A 69 1.12 -33.20 4.06
CA HIS A 69 1.19 -32.98 2.62
C HIS A 69 2.65 -32.70 2.19
N PRO A 70 3.21 -33.43 1.21
CA PRO A 70 4.61 -33.27 0.80
C PRO A 70 4.98 -31.84 0.40
N GLY A 71 4.07 -31.12 -0.23
CA GLY A 71 4.28 -29.73 -0.61
C GLY A 71 4.37 -28.78 0.59
N LEU A 72 3.63 -29.06 1.67
CA LEU A 72 3.65 -28.23 2.88
C LEU A 72 4.90 -28.52 3.71
N LEU A 73 5.26 -29.80 3.85
CA LEU A 73 6.48 -30.21 4.56
C LEU A 73 7.73 -29.58 3.95
N ARG A 74 7.89 -29.65 2.62
CA ARG A 74 9.00 -28.96 1.92
C ARG A 74 8.99 -27.45 2.15
N GLY A 75 7.81 -26.85 2.23
CA GLY A 75 7.66 -25.42 2.51
C GLY A 75 8.13 -25.07 3.93
N VAL A 76 7.72 -25.85 4.93
CA VAL A 76 8.14 -25.69 6.33
C VAL A 76 9.64 -25.90 6.50
N GLU A 77 10.20 -26.96 5.92
CA GLU A 77 11.65 -27.21 5.93
C GLU A 77 12.44 -26.04 5.34
N ARG A 78 11.95 -25.46 4.24
CA ARG A 78 12.58 -24.28 3.64
C ARG A 78 12.51 -23.05 4.53
N ILE A 79 11.39 -22.83 5.22
CA ILE A 79 11.23 -21.73 6.18
C ILE A 79 12.24 -21.88 7.31
N GLN A 80 12.34 -23.06 7.93
CA GLN A 80 13.29 -23.33 9.01
C GLN A 80 14.76 -23.11 8.57
N ALA A 81 15.11 -23.53 7.35
CA ALA A 81 16.43 -23.26 6.80
C ALA A 81 16.72 -21.77 6.62
N LEU A 82 15.71 -20.98 6.19
CA LEU A 82 15.84 -19.53 6.06
C LEU A 82 15.95 -18.83 7.41
N GLU A 83 15.19 -19.27 8.43
CA GLU A 83 15.26 -18.73 9.78
C GLU A 83 16.65 -18.94 10.38
N LYS A 84 17.22 -20.12 10.20
CA LYS A 84 18.60 -20.41 10.64
C LYS A 84 19.61 -19.49 9.95
N GLN A 85 19.50 -19.29 8.63
CA GLN A 85 20.38 -18.37 7.89
C GLN A 85 20.24 -16.92 8.38
N ILE A 86 19.02 -16.47 8.68
CA ILE A 86 18.78 -15.13 9.23
C ILE A 86 19.43 -14.99 10.61
N GLU A 87 19.33 -16.01 11.46
CA GLU A 87 19.95 -16.02 12.79
C GLU A 87 21.48 -15.94 12.70
N GLU A 88 22.08 -16.72 11.80
CA GLU A 88 23.53 -16.71 11.54
C GLU A 88 23.98 -15.30 11.09
N GLU A 89 23.32 -14.72 10.09
CA GLU A 89 23.66 -13.38 9.56
C GLU A 89 23.44 -12.26 10.59
N GLN A 90 22.42 -12.39 11.47
CA GLN A 90 22.18 -11.43 12.54
C GLN A 90 23.25 -11.44 13.62
N GLN A 91 23.89 -12.60 13.87
CA GLN A 91 25.00 -12.71 14.82
C GLN A 91 26.30 -12.11 14.27
N GLU A 92 26.49 -12.11 12.95
CA GLU A 92 27.68 -11.54 12.29
C GLU A 92 27.63 -10.02 12.11
N VAL A 93 26.49 -9.37 12.35
CA VAL A 93 26.39 -7.91 12.38
C VAL A 93 26.66 -7.41 13.80
N PRO A 94 27.88 -6.92 14.13
CA PRO A 94 28.12 -6.31 15.43
C PRO A 94 27.21 -5.09 15.57
N GLN A 95 26.35 -5.10 16.58
CA GLN A 95 25.58 -3.92 16.97
C GLN A 95 26.57 -2.82 17.38
N LYS A 96 26.64 -1.76 16.58
CA LYS A 96 27.35 -0.51 16.94
C LYS A 96 26.52 0.31 17.91
#